data_AF-A0A897MID2-F1
#
_entry.id   AF-A0A897MID2-F1
#
_cell.length_a   1.000
_cell.length_b   1.000
_cell.length_c   1.000
_cell.angle_alpha   90.00
_cell.angle_beta   90.00
_cell.angle_gamma   90.00
#
_symmetry.space_group_name_H-M   'P 1'
#
loop_
_entity.id
_entity.type
_entity.pdbx_description
1 polymer ?
#
loop_
_entity_poly.entity_id
_entity_poly.type
_entity_poly.pdbx_seq_one_letter_code
_entity_poly.pdbx_strand_id
1 'polypeptide(L)'
;MDRDTGAATTGLIAPAIAAVTILAATFVDPGFVWADDALSNLGELPAGESITLSFLAESPEFVLFNGGLILTGIVGLAFAWRLWTDAKNWLHRLGAVQFAGALIALALVGVYYIPREPHGAVAIAHYLLGIVFLWTHGTGSVLAGRVRWGLVTIWLGIVHLVAWLVWAALLTGPIPGLAIPETVGAAIFGGWTAVAARARLGWPPLPGALDR
;
A
#
# COMPACT_ATOMS: atom_id res chain seq x y z
N MET A 1 23.11 -1.77 14.16
CA MET A 1 21.94 -0.88 14.16
C MET A 1 21.13 -1.18 15.40
N ASP A 2 20.71 -0.15 16.13
CA ASP A 2 19.71 -0.32 17.19
C ASP A 2 18.45 -0.95 16.57
N ARG A 3 17.84 -1.92 17.24
CA ARG A 3 16.66 -2.64 16.74
C ARG A 3 15.54 -1.66 16.39
N ASP A 4 15.49 -0.55 17.11
CA ASP A 4 14.51 0.53 16.94
C ASP A 4 14.71 1.30 15.62
N THR A 5 15.95 1.45 15.16
CA THR A 5 16.26 2.07 13.86
C THR A 5 15.90 1.14 12.70
N GLY A 6 16.18 -0.17 12.84
CA GLY A 6 15.89 -1.16 11.80
C GLY A 6 14.42 -1.23 11.43
N ALA A 7 13.54 -1.30 12.44
CA ALA A 7 12.10 -1.34 12.22
C ALA A 7 11.52 -0.04 11.64
N ALA A 8 12.12 1.12 11.94
CA ALA A 8 11.72 2.38 11.34
C ALA A 8 12.14 2.48 9.86
N THR A 9 13.35 2.00 9.51
CA THR A 9 13.85 2.00 8.13
C THR A 9 12.98 1.17 7.18
N THR A 10 12.37 0.08 7.63
CA THR A 10 11.47 -0.70 6.77
C THR A 10 10.23 0.07 6.32
N GLY A 11 9.81 1.09 7.07
CA GLY A 11 8.75 2.02 6.65
C GLY A 11 9.15 2.96 5.51
N LEU A 12 10.44 3.06 5.19
CA LEU A 12 10.94 3.70 3.96
C LEU A 12 11.12 2.67 2.84
N ILE A 13 11.71 1.52 3.17
CA ILE A 13 12.08 0.50 2.19
C ILE A 13 10.83 -0.14 1.58
N ALA A 14 9.84 -0.54 2.39
CA ALA A 14 8.65 -1.22 1.90
C ALA A 14 7.89 -0.42 0.81
N PRO A 15 7.49 0.84 1.03
CA PRO A 15 6.82 1.61 -0.01
C PRO A 15 7.71 1.87 -1.24
N ALA A 16 9.04 1.95 -1.06
CA ALA A 16 9.97 2.06 -2.19
C ALA A 16 10.01 0.78 -3.03
N ILE A 17 9.98 -0.40 -2.39
CA ILE A 17 9.89 -1.70 -3.09
C ILE A 17 8.63 -1.69 -3.96
N ALA A 18 7.45 -1.47 -3.37
CA ALA A 18 6.20 -1.45 -4.14
C ALA A 18 6.23 -0.46 -5.30
N ALA A 19 6.65 0.79 -5.06
CA ALA A 19 6.71 1.79 -6.11
C ALA A 19 7.65 1.37 -7.26
N VAL A 20 8.86 0.91 -6.93
CA VAL A 20 9.84 0.49 -7.94
C VAL A 20 9.35 -0.73 -8.70
N THR A 21 8.81 -1.74 -8.03
CA THR A 21 8.40 -2.98 -8.70
C THR A 21 7.13 -2.80 -9.52
N ILE A 22 6.17 -1.99 -9.06
CA ILE A 22 4.96 -1.66 -9.83
C ILE A 22 5.34 -0.86 -11.08
N LEU A 23 6.17 0.19 -10.94
CA LEU A 23 6.60 0.99 -12.09
C LEU A 23 7.50 0.20 -13.05
N ALA A 24 8.31 -0.73 -12.53
CA ALA A 24 9.09 -1.61 -13.39
C ALA A 24 8.18 -2.58 -14.15
N ALA A 25 7.17 -3.16 -13.49
CA ALA A 25 6.20 -4.04 -14.14
C ALA A 25 5.44 -3.33 -15.26
N THR A 26 4.93 -2.10 -15.03
CA THR A 26 4.26 -1.31 -16.08
C THR A 26 5.19 -0.91 -17.21
N PHE A 27 6.49 -0.77 -16.95
CA PHE A 27 7.46 -0.42 -17.98
C PHE A 27 7.82 -1.60 -18.88
N VAL A 28 7.85 -2.82 -18.35
CA VAL A 28 8.22 -4.01 -19.12
C VAL A 28 7.02 -4.70 -19.77
N ASP A 29 5.80 -4.38 -19.36
CA ASP A 29 4.56 -4.82 -20.01
C ASP A 29 4.12 -3.81 -21.09
N PRO A 30 4.33 -4.09 -22.39
CA PRO A 30 3.89 -3.21 -23.47
C PRO A 30 2.38 -3.20 -23.69
N GLY A 31 1.66 -4.18 -23.12
CA GLY A 31 0.20 -4.29 -23.22
C GLY A 31 -0.54 -3.46 -22.16
N PHE A 32 0.17 -3.00 -21.13
CA PHE A 32 -0.45 -2.28 -20.02
C PHE A 32 -0.95 -0.88 -20.41
N VAL A 33 -2.22 -0.64 -20.15
CA VAL A 33 -2.92 0.63 -20.38
C VAL A 33 -3.51 1.14 -19.07
N TRP A 34 -2.94 2.21 -18.55
CA TRP A 34 -3.37 2.85 -17.29
C TRP A 34 -4.87 3.16 -17.18
N ALA A 35 -5.51 3.51 -18.29
CA ALA A 35 -6.91 3.87 -18.34
C ALA A 35 -7.85 2.65 -18.36
N ASP A 36 -7.34 1.48 -18.77
CA ASP A 36 -8.15 0.30 -19.03
C ASP A 36 -7.85 -0.85 -18.07
N ASP A 37 -6.62 -0.95 -17.57
CA ASP A 37 -6.20 -2.07 -16.73
C ASP A 37 -6.36 -1.77 -15.23
N ALA A 38 -6.40 -2.84 -14.44
CA ALA A 38 -5.99 -2.82 -13.04
C ALA A 38 -4.47 -3.00 -12.95
N LEU A 39 -3.83 -2.50 -11.89
CA LEU A 39 -2.43 -2.84 -11.62
C LEU A 39 -2.26 -4.35 -11.51
N SER A 40 -3.24 -5.06 -10.96
CA SER A 40 -3.22 -6.52 -10.83
C SER A 40 -3.19 -7.28 -12.17
N ASN A 41 -3.52 -6.66 -13.30
CA ASN A 41 -3.34 -7.30 -14.61
C ASN A 41 -1.86 -7.56 -14.93
N LEU A 42 -0.93 -6.74 -14.41
CA LEU A 42 0.52 -6.99 -14.50
C LEU A 42 0.95 -8.29 -13.83
N GLY A 43 0.14 -8.77 -12.88
CA GLY A 43 0.35 -10.00 -12.15
C GLY A 43 -0.49 -11.17 -12.65
N GLU A 44 -1.17 -11.04 -13.79
CA GLU A 44 -2.08 -12.07 -14.28
C GLU A 44 -1.33 -13.27 -14.88
N LEU A 45 -1.78 -14.48 -14.55
CA LEU A 45 -1.37 -15.70 -15.24
C LEU A 45 -2.34 -15.94 -16.40
N PRO A 46 -1.88 -15.86 -17.67
CA PRO A 46 -2.76 -16.03 -18.82
C PRO A 46 -3.46 -17.40 -18.85
N ALA A 47 -4.64 -17.43 -19.48
CA ALA A 47 -5.44 -18.65 -19.56
C ALA A 47 -4.70 -19.77 -20.31
N GLY A 48 -4.63 -20.95 -19.68
CA GLY A 48 -3.95 -22.12 -20.24
C GLY A 48 -2.44 -22.17 -19.95
N GLU A 49 -1.89 -21.15 -19.30
CA GLU A 49 -0.50 -21.15 -18.86
C GLU A 49 -0.33 -21.73 -17.46
N SER A 50 0.92 -22.02 -17.11
CA SER A 50 1.31 -22.55 -15.80
C SER A 50 2.61 -21.89 -15.36
N ILE A 51 2.72 -21.64 -14.05
CA ILE A 51 3.95 -21.08 -13.48
C ILE A 51 5.09 -22.07 -13.66
N THR A 52 5.98 -21.76 -14.60
CA THR A 52 7.19 -22.51 -14.95
C THR A 52 8.38 -21.57 -14.99
N LEU A 53 9.61 -22.10 -14.98
CA LEU A 53 10.80 -21.25 -15.10
C LEU A 53 10.86 -20.48 -16.43
N SER A 54 10.35 -21.08 -17.52
CA SER A 54 10.24 -20.41 -18.82
C SER A 54 9.24 -19.27 -18.78
N PHE A 55 8.04 -19.50 -18.22
CA PHE A 55 7.05 -18.44 -18.03
C PHE A 55 7.63 -17.26 -17.24
N LEU A 56 8.27 -17.52 -16.10
CA LEU A 56 8.84 -16.45 -15.27
C LEU A 56 9.97 -15.67 -15.97
N ALA A 57 10.64 -16.28 -16.96
CA ALA A 57 11.67 -15.61 -17.77
C ALA A 57 11.06 -14.78 -18.91
N GLU A 58 9.92 -15.20 -19.45
CA GLU A 58 9.22 -14.55 -20.56
C GLU A 58 8.24 -13.46 -20.09
N SER A 59 7.73 -13.57 -18.86
CA SER A 59 6.78 -12.65 -18.21
C SER A 59 7.39 -11.99 -16.96
N PRO A 60 8.40 -11.10 -17.13
CA PRO A 60 9.04 -10.43 -16.00
C PRO A 60 8.08 -9.54 -15.20
N GLU A 61 7.06 -8.95 -15.81
CA GLU A 61 6.00 -8.16 -15.18
C GLU A 61 5.28 -8.94 -14.08
N PHE A 62 4.99 -10.23 -14.33
CA PHE A 62 4.33 -11.11 -13.37
C PHE A 62 5.13 -11.22 -12.07
N VAL A 63 6.44 -11.42 -12.20
CA VAL A 63 7.37 -11.57 -11.07
C VAL A 63 7.58 -10.25 -10.35
N LEU A 64 7.79 -9.18 -11.11
CA LEU A 64 7.99 -7.84 -10.58
C LEU A 64 6.77 -7.41 -9.76
N PHE A 65 5.58 -7.52 -10.33
CA PHE A 65 4.35 -7.10 -9.66
C PHE A 65 4.07 -7.98 -8.43
N ASN A 66 3.80 -9.27 -8.62
CA ASN A 66 3.36 -10.16 -7.52
C ASN A 66 4.45 -10.33 -6.45
N GLY A 67 5.70 -10.54 -6.88
CA GLY A 67 6.85 -10.66 -5.97
C GLY A 67 7.11 -9.36 -5.21
N GLY A 68 6.97 -8.22 -5.87
CA GLY A 68 7.06 -6.89 -5.25
C GLY A 68 6.02 -6.65 -4.17
N LEU A 69 4.76 -7.06 -4.39
CA LEU A 69 3.69 -6.97 -3.39
C LEU A 69 3.97 -7.85 -2.16
N ILE A 70 4.37 -9.11 -2.39
CA ILE A 70 4.74 -10.06 -1.34
C ILE A 70 5.89 -9.50 -0.50
N LEU A 71 6.96 -9.06 -1.15
CA LEU A 71 8.14 -8.53 -0.49
C LEU A 71 7.82 -7.25 0.29
N THR A 72 7.03 -6.35 -0.30
CA THR A 72 6.57 -5.11 0.37
C THR A 72 5.80 -5.44 1.64
N GLY A 73 4.83 -6.35 1.56
CA GLY A 73 4.02 -6.76 2.71
C GLY A 73 4.89 -7.31 3.84
N ILE A 74 5.79 -8.24 3.53
CA ILE A 74 6.69 -8.86 4.52
C ILE A 74 7.62 -7.83 5.16
N VAL A 75 8.31 -7.01 4.35
CA VAL A 75 9.26 -6.00 4.86
C VAL A 75 8.54 -4.95 5.71
N GLY A 76 7.34 -4.55 5.29
CA GLY A 76 6.53 -3.55 6.00
C GLY A 76 6.07 -3.99 7.39
N LEU A 77 5.97 -5.30 7.67
CA LEU A 77 5.48 -5.79 8.97
C LEU A 77 6.37 -5.35 10.15
N ALA A 78 7.68 -5.21 9.92
CA ALA A 78 8.58 -4.66 10.95
C ALA A 78 8.21 -3.21 11.31
N PHE A 79 7.75 -2.42 10.33
CA PHE A 79 7.27 -1.06 10.60
C PHE A 79 5.91 -1.07 11.31
N ALA A 80 5.03 -2.01 10.99
CA ALA A 80 3.77 -2.21 11.72
C ALA A 80 4.03 -2.49 13.22
N TRP A 81 5.02 -3.32 13.52
CA TRP A 81 5.48 -3.56 14.89
C TRP A 81 6.00 -2.28 15.55
N ARG A 82 6.73 -1.44 14.82
CA ARG A 82 7.17 -0.13 15.33
C ARG A 82 5.99 0.77 15.68
N LEU A 83 4.94 0.82 14.83
CA LEU A 83 3.72 1.58 15.12
C LEU A 83 3.03 1.07 16.40
N TRP A 84 3.03 -0.25 16.61
CA TRP A 84 2.45 -0.88 17.80
C TRP A 84 3.21 -0.49 19.08
N THR A 85 4.55 -0.54 19.06
CA THR A 85 5.37 -0.22 20.24
C THR A 85 5.37 1.28 20.56
N ASP A 86 5.19 2.15 19.57
CA ASP A 86 5.04 3.60 19.76
C ASP A 86 3.66 4.06 20.25
N ALA A 87 2.68 3.16 20.28
CA ALA A 87 1.29 3.51 20.48
C ALA A 87 1.06 4.25 21.81
N LYS A 88 0.52 5.46 21.73
CA LYS A 88 0.21 6.30 22.91
C LYS A 88 -1.17 6.04 23.52
N ASN A 89 -2.03 5.34 22.80
CA ASN A 89 -3.39 5.01 23.22
C ASN A 89 -3.88 3.78 22.44
N TRP A 90 -5.07 3.28 22.78
CA TRP A 90 -5.63 2.07 22.18
C TRP A 90 -5.95 2.24 20.68
N LEU A 91 -6.31 3.45 20.22
CA LEU A 91 -6.54 3.72 18.80
C LEU A 91 -5.26 3.58 17.97
N HIS A 92 -4.11 4.04 18.47
CA HIS A 92 -2.83 3.79 17.80
C HIS A 92 -2.52 2.29 17.69
N ARG A 93 -2.82 1.50 18.72
CA ARG A 93 -2.64 0.03 18.70
C ARG A 93 -3.56 -0.63 17.67
N LEU A 94 -4.84 -0.27 17.67
CA LEU A 94 -5.80 -0.75 16.67
C LEU A 94 -5.37 -0.37 15.25
N GLY A 95 -4.92 0.87 15.05
CA GLY A 95 -4.34 1.32 13.79
C GLY A 95 -3.13 0.48 13.36
N ALA A 96 -2.20 0.17 14.27
CA ALA A 96 -1.06 -0.68 13.94
C ALA A 96 -1.49 -2.10 13.50
N VAL A 97 -2.54 -2.66 14.11
CA VAL A 97 -3.12 -3.95 13.68
C VAL A 97 -3.77 -3.85 12.30
N GLN A 98 -4.53 -2.79 12.03
CA GLN A 98 -5.13 -2.55 10.72
C GLN A 98 -4.07 -2.36 9.64
N PHE A 99 -3.00 -1.62 9.93
CA PHE A 99 -1.85 -1.44 9.05
C PHE A 99 -1.15 -2.78 8.74
N ALA A 100 -0.90 -3.61 9.77
CA ALA A 100 -0.36 -4.95 9.58
C ALA A 100 -1.30 -5.81 8.71
N GLY A 101 -2.61 -5.77 8.97
CA GLY A 101 -3.61 -6.46 8.18
C GLY A 101 -3.62 -6.02 6.72
N ALA A 102 -3.49 -4.71 6.46
CA ALA A 102 -3.38 -4.18 5.10
C ALA A 102 -2.12 -4.70 4.38
N LEU A 103 -0.98 -4.76 5.07
CA LEU A 103 0.26 -5.32 4.50
C LEU A 103 0.17 -6.83 4.24
N ILE A 104 -0.48 -7.57 5.13
CA ILE A 104 -0.74 -9.01 4.92
C ILE A 104 -1.65 -9.19 3.70
N ALA A 105 -2.73 -8.42 3.62
CA ALA A 105 -3.63 -8.43 2.47
C ALA A 105 -2.88 -8.08 1.17
N LEU A 106 -1.97 -7.10 1.18
CA LEU A 106 -1.13 -6.74 0.04
C LEU A 106 -0.24 -7.91 -0.41
N ALA A 107 0.43 -8.59 0.53
CA ALA A 107 1.23 -9.76 0.19
C ALA A 107 0.34 -10.89 -0.37
N LEU A 108 -0.85 -11.06 0.20
CA LEU A 108 -1.82 -12.04 -0.28
C LEU A 108 -2.35 -11.70 -1.68
N VAL A 109 -2.45 -10.44 -2.09
CA VAL A 109 -2.76 -10.07 -3.49
C VAL A 109 -1.73 -10.66 -4.44
N GLY A 110 -0.44 -10.60 -4.12
CA GLY A 110 0.61 -11.23 -4.92
C GLY A 110 0.59 -12.76 -4.88
N VAL A 111 0.13 -13.39 -3.79
CA VAL A 111 -0.01 -14.84 -3.68
C VAL A 111 -1.23 -15.36 -4.44
N TYR A 112 -2.36 -14.66 -4.31
CA TYR A 112 -3.61 -14.88 -5.00
C TYR A 112 -3.65 -13.98 -6.24
N TYR A 113 -2.66 -14.10 -7.11
CA TYR A 113 -2.59 -13.38 -8.39
C TYR A 113 -3.78 -13.73 -9.30
N ILE A 114 -4.15 -12.91 -10.28
CA ILE A 114 -5.29 -13.22 -11.18
C ILE A 114 -4.93 -14.44 -12.05
N PRO A 115 -5.82 -15.46 -12.22
CA PRO A 115 -7.21 -15.56 -11.75
C PRO A 115 -7.39 -16.38 -10.45
N ARG A 116 -6.34 -16.56 -9.65
CA ARG A 116 -6.36 -17.38 -8.43
C ARG A 116 -7.20 -16.72 -7.32
N GLU A 117 -8.30 -17.35 -6.96
CA GLU A 117 -9.15 -16.92 -5.84
C GLU A 117 -8.45 -17.11 -4.47
N PRO A 118 -8.70 -16.24 -3.46
CA PRO A 118 -9.67 -15.14 -3.45
C PRO A 118 -9.06 -13.74 -3.74
N HIS A 119 -8.44 -13.51 -4.92
CA HIS A 119 -7.78 -12.26 -5.30
C HIS A 119 -8.59 -11.00 -4.95
N GLY A 120 -9.83 -10.91 -5.43
CA GLY A 120 -10.67 -9.74 -5.24
C GLY A 120 -10.93 -9.43 -3.76
N ALA A 121 -11.14 -10.47 -2.94
CA ALA A 121 -11.41 -10.29 -1.51
C ALA A 121 -10.18 -9.74 -0.76
N VAL A 122 -8.98 -10.25 -1.06
CA VAL A 122 -7.74 -9.76 -0.41
C VAL A 122 -7.35 -8.37 -0.91
N ALA A 123 -7.61 -8.04 -2.17
CA ALA A 123 -7.43 -6.68 -2.69
C ALA A 123 -8.36 -5.67 -2.00
N ILE A 124 -9.65 -5.98 -1.90
CA ILE A 124 -10.62 -5.14 -1.18
C ILE A 124 -10.21 -4.96 0.29
N ALA A 125 -9.77 -6.04 0.94
CA ALA A 125 -9.31 -5.98 2.32
C ALA A 125 -8.10 -5.03 2.49
N HIS A 126 -7.12 -5.06 1.57
CA HIS A 126 -5.97 -4.16 1.60
C HIS A 126 -6.40 -2.69 1.62
N TYR A 127 -7.23 -2.28 0.66
CA TYR A 127 -7.65 -0.87 0.53
C TYR A 127 -8.54 -0.43 1.68
N LEU A 128 -9.52 -1.24 2.08
CA LEU A 128 -10.41 -0.90 3.21
C LEU A 128 -9.65 -0.80 4.53
N LEU A 129 -8.75 -1.74 4.81
CA LEU A 129 -7.91 -1.67 6.02
C LEU A 129 -7.00 -0.46 5.99
N GLY A 130 -6.45 -0.09 4.83
CA GLY A 130 -5.64 1.12 4.65
C GLY A 130 -6.42 2.41 4.94
N ILE A 131 -7.66 2.52 4.44
CA ILE A 131 -8.54 3.67 4.71
C ILE A 131 -8.89 3.75 6.19
N VAL A 132 -9.37 2.65 6.77
CA VAL A 132 -9.79 2.60 8.19
C VAL A 132 -8.60 2.83 9.12
N PHE A 133 -7.42 2.34 8.75
CA PHE A 133 -6.17 2.62 9.44
C PHE A 133 -5.90 4.12 9.53
N LEU A 134 -5.99 4.86 8.42
CA LEU A 134 -5.72 6.30 8.39
C LEU A 134 -6.68 7.05 9.33
N TRP A 135 -7.96 6.72 9.32
CA TRP A 135 -8.92 7.33 10.25
C TRP A 135 -8.64 6.96 11.71
N THR A 136 -8.36 5.69 11.99
CA THR A 136 -8.13 5.19 13.36
C THR A 136 -6.84 5.77 13.94
N HIS A 137 -5.73 5.69 13.22
CA HIS A 137 -4.43 6.18 13.65
C HIS A 137 -4.40 7.72 13.71
N GLY A 138 -5.05 8.40 12.76
CA GLY A 138 -5.19 9.84 12.76
C GLY A 138 -6.01 10.34 13.96
N THR A 139 -7.14 9.70 14.27
CA THR A 139 -7.94 10.00 15.46
C THR A 139 -7.13 9.75 16.75
N GLY A 140 -6.42 8.62 16.82
CA GLY A 140 -5.50 8.35 17.92
C GLY A 140 -4.43 9.44 18.09
N SER A 141 -3.96 10.03 17.00
CA SER A 141 -2.98 11.12 17.02
C SER A 141 -3.58 12.44 17.50
N VAL A 142 -4.80 12.79 17.09
CA VAL A 142 -5.53 13.96 17.60
C VAL A 142 -5.73 13.84 19.11
N LEU A 143 -6.21 12.69 19.59
CA LEU A 143 -6.42 12.44 21.02
C LEU A 143 -5.12 12.44 21.85
N ALA A 144 -3.98 12.19 21.21
CA ALA A 144 -2.66 12.29 21.84
C ALA A 144 -2.05 13.70 21.75
N GLY A 145 -2.80 14.71 21.34
CA GLY A 145 -2.36 16.10 21.23
C GLY A 145 -1.58 16.44 19.95
N ARG A 146 -1.36 15.48 19.04
CA ARG A 146 -0.70 15.69 17.74
C ARG A 146 -1.73 16.06 16.67
N VAL A 147 -2.45 17.15 16.90
CA VAL A 147 -3.68 17.50 16.16
C VAL A 147 -3.44 17.59 14.66
N ARG A 148 -2.41 18.32 14.20
CA ARG A 148 -2.17 18.51 12.76
C ARG A 148 -1.83 17.22 12.03
N TRP A 149 -0.90 16.43 12.59
CA TRP A 149 -0.57 15.10 12.05
C TRP A 149 -1.81 14.19 12.00
N GLY A 150 -2.62 14.21 13.06
CA GLY A 150 -3.86 13.45 13.13
C GLY A 150 -4.87 13.85 12.05
N LEU A 151 -5.10 15.16 11.88
CA LEU A 151 -6.01 15.67 10.85
C LEU A 151 -5.52 15.38 9.43
N VAL A 152 -4.23 15.57 9.14
CA VAL A 152 -3.64 15.21 7.83
C VAL A 152 -3.85 13.72 7.55
N THR A 153 -3.59 12.86 8.54
CA THR A 153 -3.80 11.41 8.39
C THR A 153 -5.28 11.08 8.13
N ILE A 154 -6.22 11.72 8.83
CA ILE A 154 -7.67 11.53 8.59
C ILE A 154 -8.06 11.97 7.18
N TRP A 155 -7.62 13.16 6.75
CA TRP A 155 -7.92 13.70 5.43
C TRP A 155 -7.34 12.85 4.30
N LEU A 156 -6.16 12.25 4.48
CA LEU A 156 -5.64 11.26 3.55
C LEU A 156 -6.58 10.05 3.40
N GLY A 157 -7.17 9.56 4.49
CA GLY A 157 -8.19 8.50 4.44
C GLY A 157 -9.46 8.94 3.71
N ILE A 158 -9.91 10.18 3.90
CA ILE A 158 -11.06 10.75 3.18
C ILE A 158 -10.76 10.85 1.68
N VAL A 159 -9.61 11.40 1.30
CA VAL A 159 -9.20 11.53 -0.11
C VAL A 159 -9.10 10.15 -0.76
N HIS A 160 -8.54 9.17 -0.06
CA HIS A 160 -8.45 7.79 -0.55
C HIS A 160 -9.85 7.19 -0.82
N LEU A 161 -10.79 7.33 0.13
CA LEU A 161 -12.16 6.87 -0.08
C LEU A 161 -12.84 7.61 -1.25
N VAL A 162 -12.71 8.94 -1.30
CA VAL A 162 -13.31 9.75 -2.36
C VAL A 162 -12.76 9.37 -3.73
N ALA A 163 -11.47 9.06 -3.85
CA ALA A 163 -10.88 8.58 -5.10
C ALA A 163 -11.58 7.31 -5.60
N TRP A 164 -11.83 6.33 -4.70
CA TRP A 164 -12.58 5.13 -5.02
C TRP A 164 -14.04 5.42 -5.41
N LEU A 165 -14.72 6.31 -4.68
CA LEU A 165 -16.12 6.66 -4.96
C LEU A 165 -16.27 7.43 -6.28
N VAL A 166 -15.36 8.36 -6.58
CA VAL A 166 -15.33 9.10 -7.84
C VAL A 166 -15.08 8.14 -8.99
N TRP A 167 -14.08 7.25 -8.87
CA TRP A 167 -13.85 6.22 -9.88
C TRP A 167 -15.10 5.37 -10.10
N ALA A 168 -15.73 4.86 -9.03
CA ALA A 168 -16.94 4.04 -9.13
C ALA A 168 -18.12 4.79 -9.76
N ALA A 169 -18.25 6.10 -9.53
CA ALA A 169 -19.31 6.93 -10.10
C ALA A 169 -19.06 7.30 -11.58
N LEU A 170 -17.81 7.30 -12.03
CA LEU A 170 -17.42 7.59 -13.41
C LEU A 170 -17.41 6.34 -14.30
N LEU A 171 -17.67 5.15 -13.75
CA LEU A 171 -17.82 3.92 -14.52
C LEU A 171 -19.06 3.98 -15.41
N THR A 172 -18.85 3.92 -16.73
CA THR A 172 -19.93 3.93 -17.74
C THR A 172 -19.95 2.68 -18.64
N GLY A 173 -19.26 1.59 -18.26
CA GLY A 173 -19.13 0.36 -19.07
C GLY A 173 -18.83 -0.90 -18.23
N PRO A 174 -18.23 -1.97 -18.80
CA PRO A 174 -17.56 -3.05 -18.03
C PRO A 174 -16.57 -2.44 -17.02
N ILE A 175 -15.85 -3.23 -16.21
CA ILE A 175 -14.94 -2.67 -15.19
C ILE A 175 -13.48 -2.59 -15.71
N PRO A 176 -13.08 -1.63 -16.57
CA PRO A 176 -11.68 -1.30 -16.82
C PRO A 176 -11.27 -0.02 -16.06
N GLY A 177 -9.96 0.15 -15.83
CA GLY A 177 -9.36 1.40 -15.34
C GLY A 177 -9.11 1.48 -13.83
N LEU A 178 -8.92 0.34 -13.16
CA LEU A 178 -8.61 0.28 -11.73
C LEU A 178 -7.18 0.78 -11.40
N ALA A 179 -6.26 0.83 -12.36
CA ALA A 179 -4.88 1.17 -12.08
C ALA A 179 -4.71 2.57 -11.47
N ILE A 180 -5.52 3.54 -11.89
CA ILE A 180 -5.50 4.91 -11.38
C ILE A 180 -5.90 4.98 -9.89
N PRO A 181 -7.11 4.55 -9.48
CA PRO A 181 -7.48 4.59 -8.06
C PRO A 181 -6.56 3.73 -7.18
N GLU A 182 -6.08 2.59 -7.69
CA GLU A 182 -5.09 1.75 -6.99
C GLU A 182 -3.77 2.48 -6.75
N THR A 183 -3.28 3.22 -7.75
CA THR A 183 -2.05 4.02 -7.65
C THR A 183 -2.21 5.20 -6.69
N VAL A 184 -3.37 5.85 -6.69
CA VAL A 184 -3.68 6.91 -5.72
C VAL A 184 -3.67 6.33 -4.30
N GLY A 185 -4.29 5.16 -4.09
CA GLY A 185 -4.28 4.45 -2.82
C GLY A 185 -2.86 4.07 -2.36
N ALA A 186 -2.06 3.53 -3.28
CA ALA A 186 -0.66 3.18 -3.02
C ALA A 186 0.20 4.41 -2.67
N ALA A 187 0.03 5.52 -3.39
CA ALA A 187 0.74 6.77 -3.12
C ALA A 187 0.37 7.36 -1.74
N ILE A 188 -0.91 7.33 -1.37
CA ILE A 188 -1.38 7.81 -0.06
C ILE A 188 -0.83 6.93 1.06
N PHE A 189 -1.02 5.61 0.97
CA PHE A 189 -0.63 4.68 2.03
C PHE A 189 0.90 4.57 2.15
N GLY A 190 1.60 4.41 1.03
CA GLY A 190 3.05 4.35 0.98
C GLY A 190 3.71 5.67 1.35
N GLY A 191 3.18 6.80 0.86
CA GLY A 191 3.67 8.14 1.20
C GLY A 191 3.50 8.46 2.69
N TRP A 192 2.34 8.15 3.26
CA TRP A 192 2.12 8.26 4.71
C TRP A 192 3.14 7.41 5.49
N THR A 193 3.35 6.16 5.08
CA THR A 193 4.29 5.23 5.72
C THR A 193 5.71 5.80 5.71
N ALA A 194 6.15 6.30 4.55
CA ALA A 194 7.49 6.88 4.41
C ALA A 194 7.66 8.13 5.28
N VAL A 195 6.68 9.04 5.31
CA VAL A 195 6.74 10.25 6.17
C VAL A 195 6.74 9.87 7.65
N ALA A 196 5.89 8.92 8.05
CA ALA A 196 5.83 8.41 9.41
C ALA A 196 7.14 7.73 9.85
N ALA A 197 7.84 7.06 8.93
CA ALA A 197 9.14 6.44 9.15
C ALA A 197 10.24 7.50 9.30
N ARG A 198 10.29 8.51 8.42
CA ARG A 198 11.26 9.61 8.50
C ARG A 198 11.22 10.32 9.85
N ALA A 199 10.02 10.64 10.33
CA ALA A 199 9.85 11.29 11.63
C ALA A 199 10.44 10.44 12.78
N ARG A 200 10.33 9.12 12.71
CA ARG A 200 10.89 8.18 13.71
C ARG A 200 12.39 8.01 13.61
N LEU A 201 12.96 8.22 12.43
CA LEU A 201 14.41 8.24 12.19
C LEU A 201 15.05 9.60 12.56
N GLY A 202 14.25 10.57 13.03
CA GLY A 202 14.74 11.91 13.39
C GLY A 202 15.15 12.75 12.19
N TRP A 203 14.67 12.43 10.99
CA TRP A 203 14.99 13.21 9.80
C TRP A 203 14.27 14.56 9.85
N PRO A 204 14.86 15.63 9.27
CA PRO A 204 14.21 16.92 9.21
C PRO A 204 12.84 16.81 8.52
N PRO A 205 11.84 17.59 8.97
CA PRO A 205 10.58 17.73 8.26
C PRO A 205 10.86 18.15 6.80
N LEU A 206 10.02 17.67 5.88
CA LEU A 206 10.10 18.11 4.49
C LEU A 206 9.94 19.64 4.44
N PRO A 207 10.63 20.36 3.53
CA PRO A 207 10.42 21.80 3.37
C PRO A 207 8.93 22.10 3.17
N GLY A 208 8.36 22.97 4.01
CA GLY A 208 6.92 23.28 4.01
C GLY A 208 6.02 22.32 4.82
N ALA A 209 6.57 21.25 5.41
CA ALA A 209 5.86 20.46 6.42
C ALA A 209 5.78 21.29 7.70
N LEU A 210 4.56 21.74 8.01
CA LEU A 210 4.29 22.82 8.94
C LEU A 210 4.58 22.41 10.38
N ASP A 211 5.50 23.15 11.00
CA ASP A 211 5.85 23.03 12.41
C ASP A 211 4.65 23.29 13.33
N ARG A 212 4.53 22.45 14.37
CA ARG A 212 3.60 22.45 15.52
C ARG A 212 2.18 21.98 15.24
#